data_AF-A0A0L0KPY3-F1
#
_entry.id   AF-A0A0L0KPY3-F1
#
_cell.length_a   1.000
_cell.length_b   1.000
_cell.length_c   1.000
_cell.angle_alpha   90.00
_cell.angle_beta   90.00
_cell.angle_gamma   90.00
#
_symmetry.space_group_name_H-M   'P 1'
#
loop_
_entity.id
_entity.type
_entity.pdbx_description
1 polymer ?
#
loop_
_entity_poly.entity_id
_entity_poly.type
_entity_poly.pdbx_seq_one_letter_code
_entity_poly.pdbx_strand_id
1 'polypeptide(L)'
;RRDWLGDLWTRSQDPSPEHFIARGWDECLAVLDRLEAALLAPDPEADPCLATGAGWIAEEALATGLFCFLLFPEEPVTALRRAACSSGDSDSIACLTGAFAGAWLGIDAWPTEWADRIEYGSELVTLGALWDE
;
A
#
# COMPACT_ATOMS: atom_id res chain seq x y z
N ARG A 1 -8.10 -19.50 12.03
CA ARG A 1 -8.65 -18.27 11.37
C ARG A 1 -9.09 -17.20 12.38
N ARG A 2 -9.34 -17.53 13.66
CA ARG A 2 -9.54 -16.55 14.75
C ARG A 2 -8.23 -16.08 15.41
N ASP A 3 -7.13 -16.80 15.20
CA ASP A 3 -5.89 -16.65 15.96
C ASP A 3 -5.07 -15.41 15.55
N TRP A 4 -5.29 -14.86 14.36
CA TRP A 4 -4.57 -13.70 13.85
C TRP A 4 -4.93 -12.40 14.57
N LEU A 5 -6.19 -12.28 15.03
CA LEU A 5 -6.69 -11.03 15.60
C LEU A 5 -6.23 -10.85 17.05
N GLY A 6 -5.92 -11.96 17.74
CA GLY A 6 -5.55 -11.96 19.14
C GLY A 6 -6.52 -11.14 20.00
N ASP A 7 -5.97 -10.21 20.77
CA ASP A 7 -6.69 -9.28 21.63
C ASP A 7 -6.80 -7.86 21.04
N LEU A 8 -6.37 -7.63 19.79
CA LEU A 8 -6.32 -6.29 19.18
C LEU A 8 -7.69 -5.59 19.20
N TRP A 9 -8.76 -6.34 18.91
CA TRP A 9 -10.14 -5.84 18.92
C TRP A 9 -10.57 -5.28 20.29
N THR A 10 -9.94 -5.70 21.39
CA THR A 10 -10.28 -5.17 22.72
C THR A 10 -9.86 -3.71 22.90
N ARG A 11 -8.97 -3.20 22.04
CA ARG A 11 -8.52 -1.81 22.05
C ARG A 11 -9.37 -0.86 21.23
N SER A 12 -10.25 -1.39 20.37
CA SER A 12 -11.04 -0.60 19.41
C SER A 12 -12.42 -0.18 19.90
N GLN A 13 -12.77 -0.51 21.15
CA GLN A 13 -14.11 -0.32 21.73
C GLN A 13 -15.24 -1.05 20.97
N ASP A 14 -14.90 -1.98 20.06
CA ASP A 14 -15.89 -2.78 19.35
C ASP A 14 -16.50 -3.85 20.29
N PRO A 15 -17.80 -4.18 20.10
CA PRO A 15 -18.52 -5.08 20.99
C PRO A 15 -18.09 -6.54 20.84
N SER A 16 -17.44 -6.91 19.73
CA SER A 16 -16.92 -8.25 19.49
C SER A 16 -15.80 -8.27 18.44
N PRO A 17 -14.98 -9.34 18.38
CA PRO A 17 -14.01 -9.58 17.31
C PRO A 17 -14.63 -9.49 15.91
N GLU A 18 -15.83 -10.07 15.74
CA GLU A 18 -16.55 -10.09 14.47
C GLU A 18 -16.97 -8.69 14.03
N HIS A 19 -17.37 -7.83 14.98
CA HIS A 19 -17.73 -6.44 14.68
C HIS A 19 -16.50 -5.62 14.27
N PHE A 20 -15.36 -5.79 14.98
CA PHE A 20 -14.09 -5.16 14.59
C PHE A 20 -13.69 -5.54 13.15
N ILE A 21 -13.74 -6.83 12.82
CA ILE A 21 -13.40 -7.32 11.47
C ILE A 21 -14.39 -6.77 10.43
N ALA A 22 -15.69 -6.81 10.70
CA ALA A 22 -16.70 -6.31 9.77
C ALA A 22 -16.50 -4.82 9.47
N ARG A 23 -16.28 -4.00 10.51
CA ARG A 23 -15.99 -2.57 10.36
C ARG A 23 -14.75 -2.32 9.51
N GLY A 24 -13.65 -3.05 9.76
CA GLY A 24 -12.44 -2.94 8.95
C GLY A 24 -12.65 -3.34 7.49
N TRP A 25 -13.52 -4.32 7.21
CA TRP A 25 -13.90 -4.65 5.82
C TRP A 25 -14.71 -3.54 5.17
N ASP A 26 -15.66 -2.95 5.89
CA ASP A 26 -16.47 -1.83 5.37
C ASP A 26 -15.58 -0.60 5.09
N GLU A 27 -14.60 -0.32 5.95
CA GLU A 27 -13.59 0.74 5.75
C GLU A 27 -12.75 0.48 4.48
N CYS A 28 -12.25 -0.76 4.30
CA CYS A 28 -11.53 -1.16 3.09
C CYS A 28 -12.39 -1.07 1.81
N LEU A 29 -13.66 -1.49 1.86
CA LEU A 29 -14.56 -1.39 0.71
C LEU A 29 -14.81 0.08 0.33
N ALA A 30 -15.06 0.94 1.32
CA ALA A 30 -15.31 2.35 1.07
C ALA A 30 -14.13 3.06 0.40
N VAL A 31 -12.88 2.71 0.74
CA VAL A 31 -11.71 3.29 0.07
C VAL A 31 -11.44 2.71 -1.31
N LEU A 32 -11.82 1.44 -1.56
CA LEU A 32 -11.75 0.83 -2.89
C LEU A 32 -12.80 1.43 -3.84
N ASP A 33 -13.99 1.77 -3.35
CA ASP A 33 -14.99 2.52 -4.15
C ASP A 33 -14.46 3.91 -4.54
N ARG A 34 -13.77 4.60 -3.62
CA ARG A 34 -13.10 5.89 -3.94
C ARG A 34 -12.01 5.72 -4.99
N LEU A 35 -11.20 4.67 -4.85
CA LEU A 35 -10.16 4.32 -5.82
C LEU A 35 -10.75 4.05 -7.22
N GLU A 36 -11.81 3.23 -7.31
CA GLU A 36 -12.47 2.94 -8.58
C GLU A 36 -12.98 4.24 -9.23
N ALA A 37 -13.62 5.11 -8.47
CA ALA A 37 -14.07 6.41 -8.96
C ALA A 37 -12.91 7.29 -9.46
N ALA A 38 -11.77 7.30 -8.76
CA ALA A 38 -10.58 8.04 -9.16
C ALA A 38 -9.96 7.50 -10.48
N LEU A 39 -10.03 6.20 -10.72
CA LEU A 39 -9.51 5.55 -11.93
C LEU A 39 -10.39 5.77 -13.16
N LEU A 40 -11.64 6.21 -13.02
CA LEU A 40 -12.50 6.55 -14.17
C LEU A 40 -12.02 7.78 -14.95
N ALA A 41 -11.32 8.70 -14.28
CA ALA A 41 -10.78 9.92 -14.87
C ALA A 41 -9.49 10.34 -14.14
N PRO A 42 -8.39 9.58 -14.31
CA PRO A 42 -7.17 9.82 -13.55
C PRO A 42 -6.49 11.13 -13.98
N ASP A 43 -5.95 11.85 -13.01
CA ASP A 43 -5.04 12.97 -13.22
C ASP A 43 -3.68 12.64 -12.56
N PRO A 44 -2.70 12.16 -13.33
CA PRO A 44 -1.40 11.77 -12.79
C PRO A 44 -0.56 12.94 -12.24
N GLU A 45 -0.88 14.17 -12.64
CA GLU A 45 -0.18 15.38 -12.18
C GLU A 45 -0.73 15.89 -10.84
N ALA A 46 -1.99 15.56 -10.53
CA ALA A 46 -2.60 15.87 -9.24
C ALA A 46 -1.95 15.09 -8.10
N ASP A 47 -2.05 15.63 -6.89
CA ASP A 47 -1.65 14.92 -5.68
C ASP A 47 -2.60 13.72 -5.46
N PRO A 48 -2.10 12.47 -5.43
CA PRO A 48 -2.95 11.28 -5.26
C PRO A 48 -3.73 11.30 -3.95
N CYS A 49 -3.23 12.01 -2.92
CA CYS A 49 -3.93 12.14 -1.63
C CYS A 49 -5.30 12.82 -1.76
N LEU A 50 -5.50 13.65 -2.78
CA LEU A 50 -6.79 14.31 -3.03
C LEU A 50 -7.88 13.34 -3.51
N ALA A 51 -7.49 12.21 -4.10
CA ALA A 51 -8.41 11.23 -4.63
C ALA A 51 -8.78 10.16 -3.59
N THR A 52 -7.78 9.59 -2.91
CA THR A 52 -7.96 8.36 -2.12
C THR A 52 -7.56 8.51 -0.64
N GLY A 53 -7.13 9.71 -0.22
CA GLY A 53 -6.77 10.00 1.17
C GLY A 53 -5.26 10.11 1.40
N ALA A 54 -4.88 10.68 2.53
CA ALA A 54 -3.50 11.08 2.80
C ALA A 54 -2.66 9.98 3.49
N GLY A 55 -3.23 8.81 3.73
CA GLY A 55 -2.46 7.65 4.24
C GLY A 55 -2.25 7.65 5.76
N TRP A 56 -2.89 8.56 6.50
CA TRP A 56 -2.77 8.63 7.97
C TRP A 56 -3.47 7.48 8.70
N ILE A 57 -4.28 6.71 7.97
CA ILE A 57 -4.95 5.49 8.40
C ILE A 57 -4.72 4.38 7.36
N ALA A 58 -4.82 3.13 7.79
CA ALA A 58 -4.37 1.98 7.00
C ALA A 58 -5.10 1.85 5.65
N GLU A 59 -6.41 2.07 5.64
CA GLU A 59 -7.26 1.99 4.46
C GLU A 59 -6.94 3.11 3.45
N GLU A 60 -6.59 4.31 3.90
CA GLU A 60 -6.12 5.37 3.01
C GLU A 60 -4.74 5.05 2.42
N ALA A 61 -3.83 4.52 3.23
CA ALA A 61 -2.50 4.14 2.75
C ALA A 61 -2.60 3.04 1.69
N LEU A 62 -3.48 2.05 1.92
CA LEU A 62 -3.82 1.00 0.97
C LEU A 62 -4.35 1.58 -0.35
N ALA A 63 -5.39 2.40 -0.29
CA ALA A 63 -6.03 2.92 -1.49
C ALA A 63 -5.11 3.87 -2.27
N THR A 64 -4.38 4.76 -1.60
CA THR A 64 -3.49 5.73 -2.25
C THR A 64 -2.23 5.07 -2.81
N GLY A 65 -1.66 4.09 -2.11
CA GLY A 65 -0.56 3.29 -2.66
C GLY A 65 -0.98 2.48 -3.89
N LEU A 66 -2.16 1.87 -3.83
CA LEU A 66 -2.72 1.13 -4.97
C LEU A 66 -3.05 2.07 -6.15
N PHE A 67 -3.57 3.27 -5.88
CA PHE A 67 -3.81 4.28 -6.90
C PHE A 67 -2.52 4.67 -7.62
N CYS A 68 -1.45 4.97 -6.89
CA CYS A 68 -0.16 5.34 -7.48
C CYS A 68 0.42 4.23 -8.37
N PHE A 69 0.27 2.97 -7.96
CA PHE A 69 0.65 1.82 -8.78
C PHE A 69 -0.21 1.71 -10.05
N LEU A 70 -1.54 1.80 -9.93
CA LEU A 70 -2.45 1.60 -11.05
C LEU A 70 -2.40 2.73 -12.09
N LEU A 71 -1.89 3.92 -11.74
CA LEU A 71 -1.57 4.96 -12.72
C LEU A 71 -0.44 4.56 -13.67
N PHE A 72 0.49 3.69 -13.23
CA PHE A 72 1.75 3.39 -13.90
C PHE A 72 2.19 1.92 -13.71
N PRO A 73 1.37 0.91 -14.03
CA PRO A 73 1.62 -0.48 -13.65
C PRO A 73 2.89 -1.08 -14.29
N GLU A 74 3.32 -0.56 -15.43
CA GLU A 74 4.51 -0.99 -16.18
C GLU A 74 5.69 -0.01 -16.01
N GLU A 75 5.54 1.04 -15.19
CA GLU A 75 6.57 2.06 -14.96
C GLU A 75 6.83 2.21 -13.45
N PRO A 76 7.47 1.21 -12.81
CA PRO A 76 7.57 1.08 -11.35
C PRO A 76 8.27 2.27 -10.69
N VAL A 77 9.30 2.82 -11.34
CA VAL A 77 10.02 4.00 -10.86
C VAL A 77 9.13 5.26 -10.93
N THR A 78 8.29 5.38 -11.95
CA THR A 78 7.32 6.48 -12.08
C THR A 78 6.23 6.36 -11.02
N ALA A 79 5.67 5.16 -10.84
CA ALA A 79 4.70 4.87 -9.77
C ALA A 79 5.25 5.22 -8.38
N LEU A 80 6.44 4.73 -8.06
CA LEU A 80 7.07 4.95 -6.76
C LEU A 80 7.37 6.44 -6.54
N ARG A 81 7.85 7.15 -7.57
CA ARG A 81 8.06 8.60 -7.48
C ARG A 81 6.76 9.34 -7.24
N ARG A 82 5.67 8.97 -7.90
CA ARG A 82 4.36 9.62 -7.71
C ARG A 82 3.89 9.48 -6.26
N ALA A 83 4.03 8.28 -5.70
CA ALA A 83 3.69 7.97 -4.32
C ALA A 83 4.57 8.74 -3.31
N ALA A 84 5.89 8.71 -3.50
CA ALA A 84 6.85 9.39 -2.62
C ALA A 84 6.73 10.93 -2.68
N CYS A 85 6.26 11.48 -3.81
CA CYS A 85 6.00 12.91 -3.97
C CYS A 85 4.50 13.23 -3.76
N SER A 86 3.94 12.78 -2.63
CA SER A 86 2.58 13.11 -2.18
C SER A 86 2.63 14.00 -0.92
N SER A 87 1.52 14.66 -0.58
CA SER A 87 1.44 15.49 0.64
C SER A 87 1.14 14.71 1.93
N GLY A 88 0.89 13.41 1.83
CA GLY A 88 0.46 12.56 2.93
C GLY A 88 1.58 11.80 3.63
N ASP A 89 1.23 10.63 4.17
CA ASP A 89 2.15 9.64 4.74
C ASP A 89 2.96 8.93 3.63
N SER A 90 3.78 9.74 2.96
CA SER A 90 4.41 9.42 1.68
C SER A 90 5.32 8.19 1.71
N ASP A 91 5.94 7.89 2.84
CA ASP A 91 6.77 6.70 3.03
C ASP A 91 5.93 5.42 3.10
N SER A 92 4.80 5.42 3.83
CA SER A 92 3.85 4.29 3.82
C SER A 92 3.21 4.10 2.45
N ILE A 93 2.80 5.19 1.80
CA ILE A 93 2.20 5.15 0.45
C ILE A 93 3.22 4.62 -0.56
N ALA A 94 4.47 5.10 -0.53
CA ALA A 94 5.54 4.61 -1.41
C ALA A 94 5.91 3.16 -1.10
N CYS A 95 5.95 2.76 0.17
CA CYS A 95 6.20 1.38 0.57
C CYS A 95 5.16 0.42 -0.05
N LEU A 96 3.87 0.73 0.07
CA LEU A 96 2.80 -0.07 -0.51
C LEU A 96 2.83 -0.05 -2.04
N THR A 97 3.05 1.12 -2.65
CA THR A 97 3.20 1.24 -4.11
C THR A 97 4.33 0.36 -4.64
N GLY A 98 5.48 0.38 -3.96
CA GLY A 98 6.63 -0.47 -4.29
C GLY A 98 6.35 -1.95 -4.08
N ALA A 99 5.63 -2.32 -3.01
CA ALA A 99 5.22 -3.71 -2.80
C ALA A 99 4.31 -4.22 -3.93
N PHE A 100 3.34 -3.42 -4.40
CA PHE A 100 2.49 -3.79 -5.53
C PHE A 100 3.27 -3.92 -6.83
N ALA A 101 4.11 -2.93 -7.15
CA ALA A 101 4.94 -2.96 -8.34
C ALA A 101 5.93 -4.14 -8.34
N GLY A 102 6.57 -4.41 -7.20
CA GLY A 102 7.50 -5.54 -7.04
C GLY A 102 6.81 -6.90 -7.14
N ALA A 103 5.59 -7.03 -6.61
CA ALA A 103 4.79 -8.25 -6.77
C ALA A 103 4.31 -8.47 -8.21
N TRP A 104 4.06 -7.38 -8.96
CA TRP A 104 3.61 -7.43 -10.35
C TRP A 104 4.74 -7.69 -11.35
N LEU A 105 5.85 -6.95 -11.23
CA LEU A 105 6.95 -6.95 -12.21
C LEU A 105 8.17 -7.77 -11.78
N GLY A 106 8.24 -8.18 -10.51
CA GLY A 106 9.40 -8.86 -9.93
C GLY A 106 10.52 -7.91 -9.50
N ILE A 107 11.61 -8.49 -8.98
CA ILE A 107 12.75 -7.72 -8.43
C ILE A 107 13.53 -6.96 -9.51
N ASP A 108 13.55 -7.46 -10.74
CA ASP A 108 14.25 -6.86 -11.89
C ASP A 108 13.63 -5.52 -12.34
N ALA A 109 12.47 -5.17 -11.80
CA ALA A 109 11.79 -3.90 -12.01
C ALA A 109 12.52 -2.71 -11.37
N TRP A 110 13.40 -2.97 -10.40
CA TRP A 110 14.07 -1.95 -9.61
C TRP A 110 15.50 -1.68 -10.08
N PRO A 111 15.94 -0.40 -10.11
CA PRO A 111 17.34 -0.09 -10.39
C PRO A 111 18.26 -0.73 -9.33
N THR A 112 19.28 -1.46 -9.77
CA THR A 112 20.22 -2.16 -8.87
C THR A 112 20.89 -1.19 -7.89
N GLU A 113 21.23 0.01 -8.34
CA GLU A 113 21.87 1.02 -7.51
C GLU A 113 20.96 1.58 -6.40
N TRP A 114 19.64 1.36 -6.47
CA TRP A 114 18.71 1.67 -5.38
C TRP A 114 18.69 0.53 -4.37
N ALA A 115 18.56 -0.71 -4.84
CA ALA A 115 18.53 -1.90 -3.99
C ALA A 115 19.79 -2.02 -3.12
N ASP A 116 20.97 -1.73 -3.70
CA ASP A 116 22.27 -1.78 -2.99
C ASP A 116 22.41 -0.75 -1.86
N ARG A 117 21.49 0.21 -1.75
CA ARG A 117 21.51 1.28 -0.74
C ARG A 117 20.48 1.10 0.37
N ILE A 118 19.67 0.05 0.30
CA ILE A 118 18.63 -0.24 1.29
C ILE A 118 19.28 -0.69 2.60
N GLU A 119 18.96 0.01 3.69
CA GLU A 119 19.33 -0.43 5.04
C GLU A 119 18.67 -1.80 5.32
N TYR A 120 19.45 -2.76 5.82
CA TYR A 120 19.03 -4.16 6.01
C TYR A 120 18.60 -4.90 4.71
N GLY A 121 19.07 -4.45 3.54
CA GLY A 121 18.73 -5.07 2.26
C GLY A 121 19.06 -6.57 2.18
N SER A 122 20.21 -6.99 2.74
CA SER A 122 20.59 -8.41 2.81
C SER A 122 19.60 -9.27 3.61
N GLU A 123 19.11 -8.73 4.73
CA GLU A 123 18.16 -9.37 5.62
C GLU A 123 16.78 -9.46 4.95
N LEU A 124 16.37 -8.43 4.23
CA LEU A 124 15.13 -8.44 3.43
C LEU A 124 15.17 -9.52 2.33
N VAL A 125 16.27 -9.62 1.60
CA VAL A 125 16.47 -10.69 0.58
C VAL A 125 16.42 -12.07 1.22
N THR A 126 17.07 -12.23 2.38
CA THR A 126 17.06 -13.51 3.13
C THR A 126 15.65 -13.87 3.57
N LEU A 127 14.89 -12.90 4.09
CA LEU A 127 13.51 -13.10 4.52
C LEU A 127 12.59 -13.46 3.35
N GLY A 128 12.76 -12.81 2.20
CA GLY A 128 12.01 -13.11 0.99
C GLY A 128 12.24 -14.55 0.50
N ALA A 129 13.49 -15.01 0.48
CA ALA A 129 13.83 -16.36 0.06
C ALA A 129 13.19 -17.45 0.94
N LEU A 130 12.95 -17.19 2.23
CA LEU A 130 12.25 -18.13 3.13
C LEU A 130 10.77 -18.31 2.78
N TRP A 131 10.18 -17.36 2.03
CA TRP A 131 8.78 -17.40 1.63
C TRP A 131 8.55 -18.11 0.28
N ASP A 132 9.62 -18.29 -0.51
CA ASP A 132 9.63 -19.01 -1.79
C ASP A 132 9.86 -20.53 -1.61
N GLU A 133 10.17 -20.99 -0.39
CA GLU A 133 10.29 -22.41 0.00
C GLU A 133 8.97 -23.01 0.49
#